data_AF-A0A0F9IS71-F1
#
_entry.id   AF-A0A0F9IS71-F1
#
_cell.length_a   1.000
_cell.length_b   1.000
_cell.length_c   1.000
_cell.angle_alpha   90.00
_cell.angle_beta   90.00
_cell.angle_gamma   90.00
#
_symmetry.space_group_name_H-M   'P 1'
#
loop_
_entity.id
_entity.type
_entity.pdbx_description
1 polymer ?
#
loop_
_entity_poly.entity_id
_entity_poly.type
_entity_poly.pdbx_seq_one_letter_code
_entity_poly.pdbx_strand_id
1 'polypeptide(L)'
;MAVAGEIRGGKELGYPYPHRRLLRACADCGRERWVRQSKGIPRHALCRSCSIKLRHIRAKGPDANHYKGGRHKTTAGYIRLLILPGDFFHPMATKHNYVFEHRLVVAKQVGRCLLPWEVVHHRNGIKDDNRLENLQLLAHGRHHVADSLMKGYVGRLEKRVTELEARVVLLEAELAVQSAEAARFTD
;
A
#
# COMPACT_ATOMS: atom_id res chain seq x y z
N MET A 1 -33.67 30.28 11.42
CA MET A 1 -32.59 29.26 11.58
C MET A 1 -32.60 28.36 10.35
N ALA A 2 -31.44 27.86 9.91
CA ALA A 2 -31.37 26.98 8.74
C ALA A 2 -31.81 25.55 9.12
N VAL A 3 -32.47 24.82 8.21
CA VAL A 3 -33.07 23.50 8.49
C VAL A 3 -32.32 22.39 7.74
N ALA A 4 -32.11 21.23 8.37
CA ALA A 4 -31.46 20.10 7.71
C ALA A 4 -32.21 19.72 6.41
N GLY A 5 -31.48 19.62 5.29
CA GLY A 5 -32.05 19.40 3.96
C GLY A 5 -32.35 20.67 3.17
N GLU A 6 -32.23 21.85 3.78
CA GLU A 6 -32.37 23.14 3.09
C GLU A 6 -31.36 23.28 1.95
N ILE A 7 -31.79 23.87 0.83
CA ILE A 7 -30.96 24.12 -0.34
C ILE A 7 -30.85 25.63 -0.58
N ARG A 8 -29.62 26.15 -0.70
CA ARG A 8 -29.35 27.55 -1.02
C ARG A 8 -28.33 27.74 -2.13
N GLY A 9 -28.40 28.89 -2.78
CA GLY A 9 -27.40 29.32 -3.77
C GLY A 9 -26.06 29.58 -3.10
N GLY A 10 -24.96 29.23 -3.77
CA GLY A 10 -23.61 29.46 -3.22
C GLY A 10 -23.33 30.94 -2.93
N LYS A 11 -23.80 31.87 -3.78
CA LYS A 11 -23.64 33.32 -3.59
C LYS A 11 -24.37 33.83 -2.34
N GLU A 12 -25.57 33.32 -2.05
CA GLU A 12 -26.36 33.67 -0.85
C GLU A 12 -25.64 33.26 0.44
N LEU A 13 -24.77 32.26 0.36
CA LEU A 13 -23.99 31.72 1.48
C LEU A 13 -22.57 32.31 1.55
N GLY A 14 -22.24 33.32 0.75
CA GLY A 14 -20.91 33.93 0.70
C GLY A 14 -19.84 33.11 -0.03
N TYR A 15 -20.22 32.12 -0.85
CA TYR A 15 -19.26 31.41 -1.71
C TYR A 15 -19.06 32.14 -3.05
N PRO A 16 -17.85 32.05 -3.65
CA PRO A 16 -17.52 32.72 -4.91
C PRO A 16 -18.30 32.17 -6.12
N TYR A 17 -18.85 30.96 -6.04
CA TYR A 17 -19.53 30.30 -7.14
C TYR A 17 -20.99 29.98 -6.81
N PRO A 18 -21.93 30.13 -7.77
CA PRO A 18 -23.38 30.02 -7.52
C PRO A 18 -23.89 28.58 -7.43
N HIS A 19 -23.02 27.58 -7.23
CA HIS A 19 -23.45 26.19 -7.13
C HIS A 19 -24.40 26.00 -5.95
N ARG A 20 -25.53 25.30 -6.18
CA ARG A 20 -26.48 24.95 -5.12
C ARG A 20 -25.79 24.10 -4.05
N ARG A 21 -26.09 24.39 -2.80
CA ARG A 21 -25.59 23.67 -1.64
C ARG A 21 -26.75 23.22 -0.77
N LEU A 22 -26.61 22.04 -0.19
CA LEU A 22 -27.57 21.45 0.72
C LEU A 22 -26.99 21.47 2.14
N LEU A 23 -27.78 21.90 3.12
CA LEU A 23 -27.40 21.84 4.54
C LEU A 23 -27.57 20.41 5.05
N ARG A 24 -26.49 19.84 5.61
CA ARG A 24 -26.52 18.48 6.16
C ARG A 24 -25.48 18.27 7.27
N ALA A 25 -25.84 17.45 8.24
CA ALA A 25 -24.95 16.89 9.26
C ALA A 25 -23.94 15.88 8.71
N CYS A 26 -22.72 15.86 9.26
CA CYS A 26 -21.76 14.80 9.01
C CYS A 26 -22.29 13.45 9.54
N ALA A 27 -22.28 12.40 8.72
CA ALA A 27 -22.73 11.07 9.14
C ALA A 27 -21.85 10.42 10.24
N ASP A 28 -20.67 10.97 10.52
CA ASP A 28 -19.76 10.51 11.59
C ASP A 28 -19.85 11.41 12.83
N CYS A 29 -19.54 12.70 12.70
CA CYS A 29 -19.42 13.60 13.85
C CYS A 29 -20.61 14.55 14.07
N GLY A 30 -21.72 14.40 13.34
CA GLY A 30 -22.94 15.22 13.48
C GLY A 30 -22.86 16.69 13.02
N ARG A 31 -21.66 17.28 12.89
CA ARG A 31 -21.50 18.71 12.52
C ARG A 31 -22.17 19.07 11.20
N GLU A 32 -23.02 20.09 11.25
CA GLU A 32 -23.74 20.63 10.09
C GLU A 32 -22.84 21.49 9.21
N ARG A 33 -23.08 21.42 7.89
CA ARG A 33 -22.38 22.23 6.90
C ARG A 33 -23.15 22.31 5.59
N TRP A 34 -22.87 23.34 4.80
CA TRP A 34 -23.34 23.49 3.42
C TRP A 34 -22.47 22.69 2.45
N VAL A 35 -23.00 21.58 1.94
CA VAL A 35 -22.30 20.72 0.98
C VAL A 35 -22.78 20.95 -0.45
N ARG A 36 -21.88 20.88 -1.44
CA ARG A 36 -22.30 20.88 -2.85
C ARG A 36 -23.21 19.68 -3.10
N GLN A 37 -24.29 19.90 -3.83
CA GLN A 37 -25.17 18.84 -4.27
C GLN A 37 -25.05 18.56 -5.77
N SER A 38 -25.50 17.37 -6.16
CA SER A 38 -25.77 16.99 -7.54
C SER A 38 -27.13 16.29 -7.56
N LYS A 39 -28.10 16.79 -8.36
CA LYS A 39 -29.46 16.24 -8.43
C LYS A 39 -30.12 16.01 -7.05
N GLY A 40 -30.01 16.98 -6.13
CA GLY A 40 -30.58 16.87 -4.77
C GLY A 40 -29.76 16.03 -3.78
N ILE A 41 -28.71 15.33 -4.25
CA ILE A 41 -27.89 14.45 -3.42
C ILE A 41 -26.61 15.19 -3.00
N PRO A 42 -26.27 15.22 -1.70
CA PRO A 42 -25.02 15.80 -1.24
C PRO A 42 -23.82 14.99 -1.75
N ARG A 43 -22.84 15.67 -2.36
CA ARG A 43 -21.63 15.00 -2.89
C ARG A 43 -20.81 14.28 -1.82
N HIS A 44 -20.90 14.70 -0.57
CA HIS A 44 -20.12 14.15 0.52
C HIS A 44 -20.97 13.96 1.78
N ALA A 45 -21.15 12.71 2.20
CA ALA A 45 -21.83 12.37 3.46
C ALA A 45 -21.00 12.82 4.69
N LEU A 46 -19.68 12.73 4.61
CA LEU A 46 -18.75 13.05 5.69
C LEU A 46 -18.10 14.43 5.51
N CYS A 47 -17.80 15.10 6.62
CA CYS A 47 -17.00 16.32 6.60
C CYS A 47 -15.53 15.98 6.26
N ARG A 48 -14.74 16.98 5.87
CA ARG A 48 -13.35 16.79 5.44
C ARG A 48 -12.52 16.06 6.51
N SER A 49 -12.62 16.46 7.77
CA SER A 49 -11.87 15.82 8.86
C SER A 49 -12.24 14.35 9.03
N CYS A 50 -13.53 14.03 9.06
CA CYS A 50 -14.02 12.66 9.23
C CYS A 50 -13.69 11.79 8.01
N SER A 51 -13.83 12.33 6.78
CA SER A 51 -13.42 11.61 5.57
C SER A 51 -11.92 11.32 5.52
N ILE A 52 -11.07 12.19 6.11
CA ILE A 52 -9.62 11.96 6.16
C ILE A 52 -9.30 10.81 7.13
N LYS A 53 -9.95 10.74 8.30
CA LYS A 53 -9.78 9.63 9.25
C LYS A 53 -9.99 8.27 8.59
N LEU A 54 -11.02 8.16 7.75
CA LEU A 54 -11.34 6.92 7.04
C LEU A 54 -10.36 6.57 5.91
N ARG A 55 -9.45 7.46 5.48
CA ARG A 55 -8.50 7.15 4.39
C ARG A 55 -7.57 5.99 4.71
N HIS A 56 -7.26 5.78 5.99
CA HIS A 56 -6.37 4.70 6.42
C HIS A 56 -7.04 3.31 6.38
N ILE A 57 -8.37 3.28 6.50
CA ILE A 57 -9.20 2.07 6.52
C ILE A 57 -9.66 1.69 5.10
N ARG A 58 -9.56 2.60 4.13
CA ARG A 58 -9.92 2.29 2.75
C ARG A 58 -9.06 1.14 2.21
N ALA A 59 -9.74 0.24 1.49
CA ALA A 59 -9.14 -0.84 0.75
C ALA A 59 -7.92 -0.37 -0.07
N LYS A 60 -6.83 -1.14 0.03
CA LYS A 60 -5.59 -0.98 -0.72
C LYS A 60 -5.35 -2.26 -1.50
N GLY A 61 -4.53 -2.17 -2.56
CA GLY A 61 -4.25 -3.35 -3.37
C GLY A 61 -5.51 -3.84 -4.10
N PRO A 62 -5.70 -5.16 -4.27
CA PRO A 62 -6.78 -5.75 -5.06
C PRO A 62 -8.18 -5.22 -4.74
N ASP A 63 -8.46 -4.94 -3.48
CA ASP A 63 -9.78 -4.50 -3.01
C ASP A 63 -10.08 -3.02 -3.34
N ALA A 64 -9.11 -2.27 -3.88
CA ALA A 64 -9.29 -0.87 -4.22
C ALA A 64 -9.87 -0.73 -5.65
N ASN A 65 -10.94 0.06 -5.81
CA ASN A 65 -11.61 0.31 -7.11
C ASN A 65 -10.70 0.83 -8.26
N HIS A 66 -9.50 1.32 -7.95
CA HIS A 66 -8.53 1.84 -8.93
C HIS A 66 -7.30 0.94 -9.10
N TYR A 67 -7.34 -0.28 -8.54
CA TYR A 67 -6.25 -1.23 -8.63
C TYR A 67 -6.13 -1.78 -10.05
N LYS A 68 -5.01 -1.47 -10.71
CA LYS A 68 -4.66 -1.95 -12.05
C LYS A 68 -3.48 -2.92 -11.96
N GLY A 69 -3.66 -3.99 -11.19
CA GLY A 69 -2.60 -4.98 -10.95
C GLY A 69 -1.39 -4.47 -10.15
N GLY A 70 -1.51 -3.30 -9.52
CA GLY A 70 -0.44 -2.70 -8.74
C GLY A 70 0.77 -2.24 -9.56
N ARG A 71 0.67 -2.19 -10.89
CA ARG A 71 1.77 -1.83 -11.80
C ARG A 71 1.75 -0.35 -12.11
N HIS A 72 2.88 0.34 -11.95
CA HIS A 72 3.00 1.78 -12.13
C HIS A 72 4.32 2.15 -12.82
N LYS A 73 4.24 2.86 -13.97
CA LYS A 73 5.41 3.42 -14.67
C LYS A 73 5.79 4.77 -14.04
N THR A 74 7.04 4.93 -13.63
CA THR A 74 7.56 6.19 -13.10
C THR A 74 7.86 7.17 -14.22
N THR A 75 7.96 8.45 -13.88
CA THR A 75 8.42 9.50 -14.80
C THR A 75 9.82 9.24 -15.35
N ALA A 76 10.65 8.55 -14.59
CA ALA A 76 12.00 8.15 -15.01
C ALA A 76 12.02 6.94 -15.95
N GLY A 77 10.87 6.34 -16.27
CA GLY A 77 10.72 5.21 -17.21
C GLY A 77 10.69 3.81 -16.57
N TYR A 78 10.93 3.69 -15.27
CA TYR A 78 10.95 2.40 -14.57
C TYR A 78 9.55 1.91 -14.22
N ILE A 79 9.39 0.59 -14.13
CA ILE A 79 8.15 -0.02 -13.63
C ILE A 79 8.29 -0.37 -12.15
N ARG A 80 7.25 -0.06 -11.37
CA ARG A 80 7.08 -0.49 -9.97
C ARG A 80 5.86 -1.39 -9.84
N LEU A 81 5.96 -2.38 -8.96
CA LEU A 81 4.90 -3.33 -8.62
C LEU A 81 4.56 -3.20 -7.13
N LEU A 82 3.26 -3.15 -6.83
CA LEU A 82 2.76 -3.18 -5.46
C LEU A 82 2.96 -4.59 -4.89
N ILE A 83 3.71 -4.70 -3.80
CA ILE A 83 3.98 -5.91 -3.04
C ILE A 83 3.35 -5.75 -1.65
N LEU A 84 2.33 -6.54 -1.34
CA LEU A 84 1.59 -6.42 -0.09
C LEU A 84 2.38 -6.98 1.11
N PRO A 85 2.12 -6.50 2.33
CA PRO A 85 2.61 -7.14 3.54
C PRO A 85 2.23 -8.63 3.56
N GLY A 86 3.21 -9.51 3.78
CA GLY A 86 3.05 -10.96 3.75
C GLY A 86 3.74 -11.66 2.57
N ASP A 87 3.97 -10.94 1.46
CA ASP A 87 4.75 -11.45 0.32
C ASP A 87 6.23 -11.64 0.71
N PHE A 88 6.87 -12.68 0.20
CA PHE A 88 8.28 -13.00 0.47
C PHE A 88 9.23 -11.86 0.09
N PHE A 89 8.94 -11.12 -0.99
CA PHE A 89 9.74 -10.01 -1.48
C PHE A 89 9.35 -8.65 -0.88
N HIS A 90 8.40 -8.62 0.07
CA HIS A 90 8.02 -7.40 0.80
C HIS A 90 9.20 -6.66 1.48
N PRO A 91 10.26 -7.33 2.00
CA PRO A 91 11.43 -6.62 2.54
C PRO A 91 12.16 -5.68 1.56
N MET A 92 12.03 -5.94 0.25
CA MET A 92 12.56 -5.08 -0.80
C MET A 92 11.67 -3.86 -1.09
N ALA A 93 10.44 -3.84 -0.57
CA ALA A 93 9.47 -2.81 -0.86
C ALA A 93 9.81 -1.50 -0.15
N THR A 94 9.52 -0.40 -0.84
CA THR A 94 9.55 0.95 -0.24
C THR A 94 8.47 1.10 0.84
N LYS A 95 8.49 2.19 1.61
CA LYS A 95 7.44 2.55 2.59
C LYS A 95 6.01 2.61 2.01
N HIS A 96 5.89 2.63 0.68
CA HIS A 96 4.61 2.61 -0.03
C HIS A 96 4.26 1.24 -0.61
N ASN A 97 4.94 0.18 -0.16
CA ASN A 97 4.73 -1.20 -0.61
C ASN A 97 5.05 -1.43 -2.10
N TYR A 98 6.00 -0.68 -2.67
CA TYR A 98 6.41 -0.86 -4.08
C TYR A 98 7.83 -1.37 -4.21
N VAL A 99 8.04 -2.32 -5.12
CA VAL A 99 9.35 -2.80 -5.58
C VAL A 99 9.52 -2.48 -7.07
N PHE A 100 10.74 -2.17 -7.52
CA PHE A 100 11.01 -2.02 -8.95
C PHE A 100 10.98 -3.37 -9.66
N GLU A 101 10.28 -3.45 -10.80
CA GLU A 101 10.05 -4.71 -11.54
C GLU A 101 11.37 -5.40 -11.92
N HIS A 102 12.35 -4.67 -12.45
CA HIS A 102 13.67 -5.22 -12.77
C HIS A 102 14.38 -5.87 -11.56
N ARG A 103 14.27 -5.26 -10.37
CA ARG A 103 14.83 -5.85 -9.14
C ARG A 103 14.09 -7.11 -8.75
N LEU A 104 12.76 -7.10 -8.86
CA LEU A 104 11.93 -8.25 -8.50
C LEU A 104 12.18 -9.44 -9.42
N VAL A 105 12.33 -9.21 -10.73
CA VAL A 105 12.65 -10.25 -11.72
C VAL A 105 13.98 -10.93 -11.38
N VAL A 106 15.02 -10.15 -11.07
CA VAL A 106 16.32 -10.69 -10.66
C VAL A 106 16.26 -11.38 -9.30
N ALA A 107 15.55 -10.81 -8.32
CA ALA A 107 15.36 -11.43 -7.00
C ALA A 107 14.71 -12.83 -7.11
N LYS A 108 13.69 -12.96 -7.96
CA LYS A 108 13.02 -14.24 -8.25
C LYS A 108 13.98 -15.25 -8.88
N GLN A 109 14.83 -14.82 -9.81
CA GLN A 109 15.82 -15.69 -10.45
C GLN A 109 16.89 -16.18 -9.47
N VAL A 110 17.33 -15.34 -8.54
CA VAL A 110 18.33 -15.71 -7.51
C VAL A 110 17.70 -16.46 -6.33
N GLY A 111 16.37 -16.38 -6.16
CA GLY A 111 15.65 -17.05 -5.08
C GLY A 111 15.77 -16.36 -3.71
N ARG A 112 16.18 -15.10 -3.66
CA ARG A 112 16.24 -14.32 -2.40
C ARG A 112 15.95 -12.84 -2.62
N CYS A 113 15.67 -12.11 -1.55
CA CYS A 113 15.63 -10.65 -1.59
C CYS A 113 16.99 -10.07 -1.98
N LEU A 114 16.98 -9.09 -2.88
CA LEU A 114 18.17 -8.31 -3.21
C LEU A 114 18.44 -7.26 -2.13
N LEU A 115 19.71 -7.14 -1.77
CA LEU A 115 20.22 -6.19 -0.79
C LEU A 115 20.12 -4.76 -1.34
N PRO A 116 20.06 -3.74 -0.47
CA PRO A 116 19.97 -2.34 -0.91
C PRO A 116 21.10 -1.88 -1.83
N TRP A 117 22.30 -2.46 -1.70
CA TRP A 117 23.50 -2.13 -2.49
C TRP A 117 23.66 -2.95 -3.77
N GLU A 118 22.92 -4.03 -3.92
CA GLU A 118 22.91 -4.81 -5.16
C GLU A 118 22.16 -4.03 -6.23
N VAL A 119 22.86 -3.62 -7.29
CA VAL A 119 22.31 -2.81 -8.37
C VAL A 119 21.95 -3.70 -9.54
N VAL A 120 20.78 -3.51 -10.12
CA VAL A 120 20.37 -4.20 -11.35
C VAL A 120 20.41 -3.19 -12.49
N HIS A 121 21.21 -3.50 -13.51
CA HIS A 121 21.45 -2.65 -14.68
C HIS A 121 20.77 -3.24 -15.93
N HIS A 122 20.18 -2.37 -16.77
CA HIS A 122 19.63 -2.73 -18.08
C HIS A 122 20.71 -2.62 -19.15
N ARG A 123 21.05 -3.73 -19.81
CA ARG A 123 22.13 -3.78 -20.80
C ARG A 123 21.86 -2.89 -22.01
N ASN A 124 20.62 -2.86 -22.50
CA ASN A 124 20.20 -2.03 -23.64
C ASN A 124 19.80 -0.58 -23.26
N GLY A 125 19.85 -0.21 -21.98
CA GLY A 125 19.42 1.11 -21.50
C GLY A 125 17.89 1.36 -21.50
N ILE A 126 17.08 0.40 -21.96
CA ILE A 126 15.62 0.48 -21.99
C ILE A 126 15.06 0.03 -20.63
N LYS A 127 14.53 0.99 -19.87
CA LYS A 127 14.20 0.83 -18.43
C LYS A 127 12.97 -0.01 -18.12
N ASP A 128 12.14 -0.30 -19.11
CA ASP A 128 10.95 -1.14 -19.01
C ASP A 128 11.11 -2.50 -19.71
N ASP A 129 12.25 -2.76 -20.36
CA ASP A 129 12.61 -4.07 -20.86
C ASP A 129 13.24 -4.92 -19.73
N ASN A 130 12.36 -5.57 -18.96
CA ASN A 130 12.73 -6.33 -17.77
C ASN A 130 12.93 -7.83 -18.05
N ARG A 131 13.24 -8.21 -19.30
CA ARG A 131 13.62 -9.59 -19.63
C ARG A 131 14.95 -9.95 -18.97
N LEU A 132 15.09 -11.18 -18.46
CA LEU A 132 16.25 -11.60 -17.66
C LEU A 132 17.56 -11.44 -18.42
N GLU A 133 17.56 -11.75 -19.73
CA GLU A 133 18.70 -11.58 -20.62
C GLU A 133 19.18 -10.12 -20.76
N ASN A 134 18.29 -9.14 -20.54
CA ASN A 134 18.61 -7.72 -20.59
C ASN A 134 19.06 -7.15 -19.22
N LEU A 135 18.97 -7.93 -18.15
CA LEU A 135 19.30 -7.49 -16.80
C LEU A 135 20.68 -8.01 -16.35
N GLN A 136 21.40 -7.19 -15.60
CA GLN A 136 22.68 -7.54 -15.00
C GLN A 136 22.69 -7.14 -13.53
N LEU A 137 22.90 -8.12 -12.64
CA LEU A 137 23.11 -7.89 -11.22
C LEU A 137 24.57 -7.51 -10.97
N LEU A 138 24.79 -6.36 -10.33
CA LEU A 138 26.10 -5.86 -9.93
C LEU A 138 26.20 -5.91 -8.41
N ALA A 139 27.19 -6.65 -7.91
CA ALA A 139 27.40 -6.86 -6.48
C ALA A 139 27.84 -5.59 -5.74
N HIS A 140 28.48 -4.64 -6.43
CA HIS A 140 29.01 -3.40 -5.87
C HIS A 140 28.80 -2.25 -6.85
N GLY A 141 27.79 -1.41 -6.60
CA GLY A 141 27.86 -0.03 -7.10
C GLY A 141 29.00 0.67 -6.37
N ARG A 142 29.93 1.31 -7.09
CA ARG A 142 31.00 2.15 -6.52
C ARG A 142 30.44 3.39 -5.82
N HIS A 143 29.63 3.23 -4.78
CA HIS A 143 29.10 4.35 -4.00
C HIS A 143 28.91 3.88 -2.57
N HIS A 144 29.56 4.59 -1.64
CA HIS A 144 29.32 4.50 -0.20
C HIS A 144 27.82 4.45 0.09
N VAL A 145 27.27 3.25 0.29
CA VAL A 145 25.88 3.11 0.71
C VAL A 145 25.86 3.53 2.16
N ALA A 146 25.31 4.72 2.42
CA ALA A 146 25.27 5.33 3.74
C ALA A 146 24.76 4.31 4.77
N ASP A 147 25.55 4.07 5.81
CA ASP A 147 25.30 3.21 6.98
C ASP A 147 23.83 3.19 7.46
N SER A 148 23.15 4.33 7.34
CA SER A 148 21.71 4.51 7.59
C SER A 148 20.78 3.58 6.79
N LEU A 149 21.04 3.34 5.50
CA LEU A 149 20.24 2.42 4.67
C LEU A 149 20.42 0.97 5.10
N MET A 150 21.64 0.61 5.54
CA MET A 150 21.95 -0.72 6.04
C MET A 150 21.22 -0.97 7.36
N LYS A 151 21.34 -0.05 8.32
CA LYS A 151 20.60 -0.10 9.59
C LYS A 151 19.09 -0.23 9.37
N GLY A 152 18.53 0.54 8.44
CA GLY A 152 17.10 0.45 8.11
C GLY A 152 16.68 -0.86 7.44
N TYR A 153 17.57 -1.51 6.68
CA TYR A 153 17.30 -2.82 6.08
C TYR A 153 17.38 -3.94 7.11
N VAL A 154 18.44 -3.93 7.94
CA VAL A 154 18.64 -4.86 9.05
C VAL A 154 17.43 -4.82 9.99
N GLY A 155 17.01 -3.63 10.43
CA GLY A 155 15.84 -3.52 11.32
C GLY A 155 14.53 -4.03 10.71
N ARG A 156 14.36 -3.97 9.39
CA ARG A 156 13.19 -4.58 8.71
C ARG A 156 13.28 -6.10 8.66
N LEU A 157 14.47 -6.64 8.40
CA LEU A 157 14.69 -8.09 8.39
C LEU A 157 14.53 -8.68 9.79
N GLU A 158 15.09 -8.06 10.82
CA GLU A 158 14.95 -8.48 12.22
C GLU A 158 13.47 -8.56 12.61
N LYS A 159 12.69 -7.52 12.31
CA LYS A 159 11.25 -7.54 12.58
C LYS A 159 10.54 -8.70 11.86
N ARG A 160 10.90 -8.95 10.59
CA ARG A 160 10.31 -10.05 9.82
C ARG A 160 10.69 -11.42 10.38
N VAL A 161 11.92 -11.59 10.84
CA VAL A 161 12.40 -12.81 11.50
C VAL A 161 11.56 -13.06 12.75
N THR A 162 11.40 -12.07 13.63
CA THR A 162 10.56 -12.20 14.83
C THR A 162 9.10 -12.56 14.51
N GLU A 163 8.50 -11.94 13.48
CA GLU A 163 7.13 -12.27 13.04
C GLU A 163 7.02 -13.71 12.51
N LEU A 164 8.03 -14.19 11.78
CA LEU A 164 8.06 -15.55 11.25
C LEU A 164 8.29 -16.58 12.36
N GLU A 165 9.21 -16.32 13.30
CA GLU A 165 9.46 -17.17 14.46
C GLU A 165 8.19 -17.32 15.32
N ALA A 166 7.49 -16.22 15.60
CA ALA A 166 6.22 -16.28 16.33
C ALA A 166 5.16 -17.13 15.61
N ARG A 167 5.10 -17.05 14.27
CA ARG A 167 4.20 -17.88 13.47
C ARG A 167 4.58 -19.36 13.50
N VAL A 168 5.88 -19.68 13.45
CA VAL A 168 6.36 -21.05 13.56
C VAL A 168 5.93 -21.66 14.89
N VAL A 169 6.13 -20.96 16.01
CA VAL A 169 5.70 -21.42 17.34
C VAL A 169 4.20 -21.71 17.40
N LEU A 170 3.36 -20.83 16.83
CA LEU A 170 1.91 -21.05 16.78
C LEU A 170 1.53 -22.28 15.96
N LEU A 171 2.13 -22.45 14.78
CA LEU A 171 1.88 -23.61 13.91
C LEU A 171 2.35 -24.91 14.56
N GLU A 172 3.49 -24.90 15.25
CA GLU A 172 3.99 -26.06 16.00
C GLU A 172 3.04 -26.44 17.13
N ALA A 173 2.47 -25.46 17.85
CA ALA A 173 1.48 -25.71 18.89
C ALA A 173 0.16 -26.28 18.31
N GLU A 174 -0.33 -25.74 17.20
CA GLU A 174 -1.51 -26.26 16.49
C GLU A 174 -1.30 -27.71 16.03
N LEU A 175 -0.13 -28.00 15.45
CA LEU A 175 0.22 -29.35 15.00
C LEU A 175 0.28 -30.34 16.19
N ALA A 176 0.80 -29.91 17.34
CA ALA A 176 0.85 -30.73 18.55
C ALA A 176 -0.55 -31.07 19.08
N VAL A 177 -1.47 -30.09 19.08
CA VAL A 177 -2.88 -30.31 19.46
C VAL A 177 -3.56 -31.28 18.50
N GLN A 178 -3.43 -31.06 17.19
CA GLN A 178 -4.00 -31.95 16.17
C GLN A 178 -3.47 -33.38 16.28
N SER A 179 -2.17 -33.54 16.57
CA SER A 179 -1.55 -34.85 16.76
C SER A 179 -2.09 -35.55 18.02
N ALA A 180 -2.26 -34.80 19.12
CA ALA A 180 -2.84 -35.32 20.35
C ALA A 180 -4.33 -35.69 20.21
N GLU A 181 -5.09 -34.92 19.43
CA GLU A 181 -6.48 -35.23 19.10
C GLU A 181 -6.57 -36.48 18.22
N ALA A 182 -5.78 -36.55 17.14
CA ALA A 182 -5.74 -37.70 16.25
C ALA A 182 -5.42 -39.01 17.00
N ALA A 183 -4.49 -38.97 17.95
CA ALA A 183 -4.14 -40.12 18.79
C ALA A 183 -5.30 -40.59 19.69
N ARG A 184 -6.24 -39.70 20.08
CA ARG A 184 -7.41 -40.05 20.91
C ARG A 184 -8.53 -40.74 20.12
N PHE A 185 -8.52 -40.66 18.79
CA PHE A 185 -9.53 -41.27 17.92
C PHE A 185 -9.06 -42.60 17.29
N THR A 186 -7.83 -43.02 17.56
CA THR A 186 -7.24 -44.27 17.05
C THR A 186 -7.22 -45.42 18.07
N ASP A 187 -7.74 -45.19 19.28
CA ASP A 187 -8.01 -46.21 20.32
C ASP A 187 -9.52 -46.54 20.39
#